data_AF-A0A842P0S1-F1
#
_entry.id   AF-A0A842P0S1-F1
#
_cell.length_a   1.000
_cell.length_b   1.000
_cell.length_c   1.000
_cell.angle_alpha   90.00
_cell.angle_beta   90.00
_cell.angle_gamma   90.00
#
_symmetry.space_group_name_H-M   'P 1'
#
loop_
_entity.id
_entity.type
_entity.pdbx_description
1 polymer ?
#
loop_
_entity_poly.entity_id
_entity_poly.type
_entity_poly.pdbx_seq_one_letter_code
_entity_poly.pdbx_strand_id
1 'polypeptide(L)'
;MKEMFEELYKAVKKDRNNSEFSRKHTMKARLEEFQSEVNEIKKALENNDFENLKEELGDALWDLIFMIAIAEEQKIFTGKEVINNVIEKFKRRKPWIFNGEKLDVEEEVRRWDKTKEIEKENKVI
;
A
#
# COMPACT_ATOMS: atom_id res chain seq x y z
N MET A 1 -17.06 1.81 -0.84
CA MET A 1 -15.60 1.81 -0.59
C MET A 1 -15.09 0.54 0.07
N LYS A 2 -15.42 0.22 1.33
CA LYS A 2 -14.96 -1.03 1.98
C LYS A 2 -15.29 -2.28 1.16
N GLU A 3 -16.52 -2.38 0.68
CA GLU A 3 -17.01 -3.50 -0.13
C GLU A 3 -16.25 -3.63 -1.46
N MET A 4 -15.89 -2.51 -2.10
CA MET A 4 -15.15 -2.50 -3.37
C MET A 4 -13.71 -3.00 -3.21
N PHE A 5 -13.02 -2.62 -2.11
CA PHE A 5 -11.70 -3.16 -1.81
C PHE A 5 -11.76 -4.66 -1.53
N GLU A 6 -12.79 -5.10 -0.81
CA GLU A 6 -13.01 -6.52 -0.54
C GLU A 6 -13.31 -7.30 -1.83
N GLU A 7 -14.09 -6.71 -2.74
CA GLU A 7 -14.37 -7.28 -4.06
C GLU A 7 -13.09 -7.43 -4.90
N LEU A 8 -12.28 -6.37 -5.02
CA LEU A 8 -10.98 -6.43 -5.71
C LEU A 8 -10.08 -7.51 -5.12
N TYR A 9 -9.96 -7.55 -3.79
CA TYR A 9 -9.17 -8.55 -3.08
C TYR A 9 -9.63 -9.98 -3.40
N LYS A 10 -10.94 -10.23 -3.38
CA LYS A 10 -11.54 -11.52 -3.73
C LYS A 10 -11.33 -11.85 -5.20
N ALA A 11 -11.43 -10.88 -6.10
CA ALA A 11 -11.24 -11.08 -7.53
C ALA A 11 -9.80 -11.53 -7.85
N VAL A 12 -8.79 -10.87 -7.29
CA VAL A 12 -7.38 -11.25 -7.46
C VAL A 12 -7.13 -12.67 -6.93
N LYS A 13 -7.64 -13.01 -5.75
CA LYS A 13 -7.51 -14.37 -5.20
C LYS A 13 -8.24 -15.41 -6.05
N LYS A 14 -9.42 -15.06 -6.60
CA LYS A 14 -10.15 -15.93 -7.51
C LYS A 14 -9.36 -16.16 -8.79
N ASP A 15 -8.76 -15.13 -9.37
CA ASP A 15 -7.91 -15.26 -10.56
C ASP A 15 -6.72 -16.18 -10.28
N ARG A 16 -5.94 -15.93 -9.22
CA ARG A 16 -4.85 -16.81 -8.78
C ARG A 16 -5.25 -18.28 -8.62
N ASN A 17 -6.42 -18.53 -8.02
CA ASN A 17 -6.90 -19.89 -7.81
C ASN A 17 -7.38 -20.59 -9.09
N ASN A 18 -7.81 -19.85 -10.10
CA ASN A 18 -8.46 -20.41 -11.29
C ASN A 18 -7.65 -20.25 -12.60
N SER A 19 -6.55 -19.48 -12.60
CA SER A 19 -5.76 -19.18 -13.80
C SER A 19 -4.31 -19.65 -13.65
N GLU A 20 -3.87 -20.57 -14.51
CA GLU A 20 -2.46 -20.99 -14.57
C GLU A 20 -1.53 -19.86 -15.00
N PHE A 21 -2.01 -18.98 -15.87
CA PHE A 21 -1.29 -17.76 -16.25
C PHE A 21 -1.03 -16.89 -15.02
N SER A 22 -2.09 -16.61 -14.26
CA SER A 22 -2.00 -15.87 -13.00
C SER A 22 -1.01 -16.52 -12.04
N ARG A 23 -1.07 -17.86 -11.88
CA ARG A 23 -0.16 -18.63 -11.01
C ARG A 23 1.32 -18.51 -11.35
N LYS A 24 1.68 -18.31 -12.62
CA LYS A 24 3.08 -18.17 -13.05
C LYS A 24 3.73 -16.86 -12.60
N HIS A 25 2.94 -15.82 -12.28
CA HIS A 25 3.49 -14.58 -11.76
C HIS A 25 4.10 -14.79 -10.36
N THR A 26 5.27 -14.19 -10.16
CA THR A 26 6.00 -14.17 -8.88
C THR A 26 5.94 -12.78 -8.24
N MET A 27 6.26 -12.67 -6.95
CA MET A 27 6.34 -11.36 -6.29
C MET A 27 7.35 -10.43 -6.98
N LYS A 28 8.47 -10.98 -7.49
CA LYS A 28 9.48 -10.20 -8.21
C LYS A 28 8.93 -9.65 -9.52
N ALA A 29 8.23 -10.47 -10.30
CA ALA A 29 7.63 -10.01 -11.55
C ALA A 29 6.55 -8.94 -11.31
N ARG A 30 5.73 -9.09 -10.26
CA ARG A 30 4.74 -8.06 -9.88
C ARG A 30 5.37 -6.78 -9.36
N LEU A 31 6.54 -6.86 -8.72
CA LEU A 31 7.30 -5.67 -8.34
C LEU A 31 7.82 -4.89 -9.56
N GLU A 32 8.24 -5.60 -10.61
CA GLU A 32 8.70 -4.97 -11.87
C GLU A 32 7.54 -4.23 -12.56
N GLU A 33 6.35 -4.83 -12.64
CA GLU A 33 5.15 -4.12 -13.14
C GLU A 33 4.80 -2.92 -12.26
N PHE A 34 4.73 -3.09 -10.94
CA PHE A 34 4.44 -1.98 -10.01
C PHE A 34 5.40 -0.80 -10.18
N GLN A 35 6.67 -1.06 -10.51
CA GLN A 35 7.63 0.01 -10.81
C GLN A 35 7.30 0.73 -12.14
N SER A 36 6.80 0.01 -13.14
CA SER A 36 6.25 0.61 -14.35
C SER A 36 5.07 1.52 -14.02
N GLU A 37 4.09 1.03 -13.25
CA GLU A 37 2.90 1.81 -12.86
C GLU A 37 3.27 3.09 -12.11
N VAL A 38 4.27 3.03 -11.23
CA VAL A 38 4.78 4.22 -10.53
C VAL A 38 5.38 5.25 -11.50
N ASN A 39 6.05 4.81 -12.57
CA ASN A 39 6.56 5.72 -13.59
C ASN A 39 5.42 6.32 -14.43
N GLU A 40 4.34 5.58 -14.66
CA GLU A 40 3.18 6.05 -15.41
C GLU A 40 2.32 7.02 -14.59
N ILE A 41 2.12 6.74 -13.30
CA ILE A 41 1.59 7.70 -12.33
C ILE A 41 2.38 9.02 -12.37
N LYS A 42 3.71 8.93 -12.38
CA LYS A 42 4.59 10.11 -12.46
C LYS A 42 4.35 10.89 -13.76
N LYS A 43 4.31 10.22 -14.92
CA LYS A 43 4.04 10.87 -16.21
C LYS A 43 2.65 11.52 -16.24
N ALA A 44 1.63 10.84 -15.71
CA ALA A 44 0.27 11.36 -15.64
C ALA A 44 0.20 12.65 -14.82
N LEU A 45 0.90 12.70 -13.68
CA LEU A 45 1.02 13.91 -12.87
C LEU A 45 1.77 15.05 -13.59
N GLU A 46 2.88 14.74 -14.26
CA GLU A 46 3.65 15.74 -15.04
C GLU A 46 2.82 16.37 -16.16
N ASN A 47 1.92 15.59 -16.76
CA ASN A 47 1.04 16.03 -17.85
C ASN A 47 -0.32 16.58 -17.40
N ASN A 48 -0.63 16.57 -16.09
CA ASN A 48 -1.97 16.84 -15.54
C ASN A 48 -3.07 15.95 -16.17
N ASP A 49 -2.73 14.73 -16.56
CA ASP A 49 -3.66 13.75 -17.11
C ASP A 49 -4.32 12.96 -15.97
N PHE A 50 -5.40 13.51 -15.43
CA PHE A 50 -6.08 12.93 -14.27
C PHE A 50 -6.91 11.68 -14.60
N GLU A 51 -7.27 11.49 -15.87
CA GLU A 51 -7.98 10.27 -16.29
C GLU A 51 -6.99 9.11 -16.32
N ASN A 52 -5.82 9.30 -16.93
CA ASN A 52 -4.74 8.32 -16.89
C ASN A 52 -4.27 8.09 -15.45
N LEU A 53 -4.11 9.14 -14.64
CA LEU A 53 -3.70 9.00 -13.23
C LEU A 53 -4.62 8.04 -12.45
N LYS A 54 -5.93 8.09 -12.70
CA LYS A 54 -6.91 7.22 -12.04
C LYS A 54 -6.71 5.75 -12.44
N GLU A 55 -6.38 5.49 -13.71
CA GLU A 55 -6.06 4.16 -14.24
C GLU A 55 -4.78 3.61 -13.59
N GLU A 56 -3.67 4.35 -13.67
CA GLU A 56 -2.38 3.87 -13.16
C GLU A 56 -2.37 3.68 -11.62
N LEU A 57 -3.14 4.50 -10.88
CA LEU A 57 -3.34 4.28 -9.45
C LEU A 57 -4.11 2.97 -9.17
N GLY A 58 -5.01 2.58 -10.06
CA GLY A 58 -5.71 1.31 -10.03
C GLY A 58 -4.78 0.13 -10.29
N ASP A 59 -3.90 0.24 -11.30
CA ASP A 59 -2.96 -0.81 -11.66
C ASP A 59 -1.88 -1.00 -10.59
N ALA A 60 -1.35 0.10 -10.05
CA ALA A 60 -0.46 0.06 -8.88
C ALA A 60 -1.12 -0.61 -7.66
N LEU A 61 -2.41 -0.34 -7.42
CA LEU A 61 -3.17 -0.99 -6.34
C LEU A 61 -3.37 -2.49 -6.62
N TRP A 62 -3.64 -2.86 -7.87
CA TRP A 62 -3.79 -4.24 -8.30
C TRP A 62 -2.52 -5.05 -8.03
N ASP A 63 -1.35 -4.56 -8.44
CA ASP A 63 -0.08 -5.25 -8.20
C ASP A 63 0.25 -5.40 -6.71
N LEU A 64 -0.05 -4.38 -5.88
CA LEU A 64 0.10 -4.48 -4.42
C LEU A 64 -0.79 -5.60 -3.84
N ILE A 65 -2.06 -5.67 -4.24
CA ILE A 65 -2.97 -6.73 -3.79
C ILE A 65 -2.53 -8.09 -4.32
N PHE A 66 -2.01 -8.17 -5.54
CA PHE A 66 -1.50 -9.40 -6.14
C PHE A 66 -0.31 -9.96 -5.36
N MET A 67 0.66 -9.11 -4.98
CA MET A 67 1.77 -9.52 -4.12
C MET A 67 1.30 -10.00 -2.74
N ILE A 68 0.30 -9.35 -2.15
CA ILE A 68 -0.30 -9.79 -0.88
C ILE A 68 -0.95 -11.18 -1.06
N ALA A 69 -1.67 -11.41 -2.16
CA ALA A 69 -2.29 -12.71 -2.44
C ALA A 69 -1.24 -13.81 -2.58
N ILE A 70 -0.13 -13.56 -3.28
CA ILE A 70 0.99 -14.52 -3.38
C ILE A 70 1.59 -14.82 -2.00
N ALA A 71 1.79 -13.79 -1.16
CA ALA A 71 2.32 -13.99 0.19
C ALA A 71 1.38 -14.82 1.09
N GLU A 72 0.06 -14.65 0.94
CA GLU A 72 -0.95 -15.47 1.62
C GLU A 72 -0.90 -16.93 1.17
N GLU A 73 -0.80 -17.17 -0.14
CA GLU A 73 -0.66 -18.53 -0.70
C GLU A 73 0.57 -19.24 -0.17
N GLN A 74 1.67 -18.50 -0.03
CA GLN A 74 2.94 -18.99 0.51
C GLN A 74 2.99 -19.01 2.04
N LYS A 75 1.91 -18.61 2.73
CA LYS A 75 1.79 -18.53 4.19
C LYS A 75 2.88 -17.68 4.86
N ILE A 76 3.34 -16.63 4.18
CA ILE A 76 4.38 -15.71 4.69
C ILE A 76 3.74 -14.65 5.59
N PHE A 77 2.67 -14.02 5.12
CA PHE A 77 1.84 -13.07 5.87
C PHE A 77 0.47 -12.92 5.19
N THR A 78 -0.47 -12.30 5.90
CA THR A 78 -1.83 -12.02 5.42
C THR A 78 -2.04 -10.56 5.04
N GLY A 79 -3.03 -10.30 4.18
CA GLY A 79 -3.47 -8.93 3.90
C GLY A 79 -3.91 -8.19 5.17
N LYS A 80 -4.51 -8.91 6.14
CA LYS A 80 -4.86 -8.35 7.44
C LYS A 80 -3.63 -7.83 8.19
N GLU A 81 -2.53 -8.59 8.20
CA GLU A 81 -1.29 -8.16 8.84
C GLU A 81 -0.69 -6.94 8.14
N VAL A 82 -0.69 -6.90 6.81
CA VAL A 82 -0.21 -5.74 6.03
C VAL A 82 -1.01 -4.48 6.38
N ILE A 83 -2.34 -4.57 6.37
CA ILE A 83 -3.23 -3.44 6.68
C ILE A 83 -3.10 -3.00 8.14
N ASN A 84 -3.06 -3.94 9.09
CA ASN A 84 -2.84 -3.62 10.50
C ASN A 84 -1.50 -2.92 10.73
N ASN A 85 -0.43 -3.38 10.07
CA ASN A 85 0.89 -2.77 10.19
C ASN A 85 0.89 -1.31 9.72
N VAL A 86 0.20 -0.97 8.63
CA VAL A 86 0.12 0.43 8.17
C VAL A 86 -0.81 1.27 9.06
N ILE A 87 -1.92 0.72 9.56
CA ILE A 87 -2.82 1.41 10.50
C ILE A 87 -2.08 1.77 11.79
N GLU A 88 -1.40 0.82 12.42
CA GLU A 88 -0.69 1.05 13.68
C GLU A 88 0.49 2.00 13.48
N LYS A 89 1.19 1.91 12.35
CA LYS A 89 2.21 2.89 11.97
C LYS A 89 1.63 4.30 11.80
N PHE A 90 0.47 4.42 11.16
CA PHE A 90 -0.16 5.72 10.94
C PHE A 90 -0.66 6.35 12.24
N LYS A 91 -1.31 5.56 13.12
CA LYS A 91 -1.70 5.99 14.47
C LYS A 91 -0.51 6.42 15.32
N ARG A 92 0.55 5.61 15.34
CA ARG A 92 1.77 5.93 16.10
C ARG A 92 2.42 7.22 15.62
N ARG A 93 2.47 7.48 14.31
CA ARG A 93 3.13 8.67 13.76
C ARG A 93 2.31 9.94 13.84
N LYS A 94 0.97 9.84 13.89
CA LYS A 94 0.05 11.00 14.02
C LYS A 94 -0.95 10.81 15.16
N PRO A 95 -0.50 10.62 16.42
CA PRO A 95 -1.41 10.33 17.52
C PRO A 95 -2.40 11.48 17.75
N TRP A 96 -2.00 12.73 17.49
CA TRP A 96 -2.85 13.91 17.66
C TRP A 96 -4.14 13.87 16.82
N ILE A 97 -4.07 13.32 15.60
CA ILE A 97 -5.25 13.13 14.74
C ILE A 97 -6.26 12.17 15.37
N PHE A 98 -5.79 11.13 16.06
CA PHE A 98 -6.63 10.10 16.67
C PHE A 98 -7.07 10.43 18.09
N ASN A 99 -6.32 11.29 18.79
CA ASN A 99 -6.64 11.79 20.12
C ASN A 99 -7.55 13.03 20.09
N GLY A 100 -7.81 13.60 18.91
CA GLY A 100 -8.60 14.83 18.77
C GLY A 100 -7.86 16.10 19.20
N GLU A 101 -6.52 16.05 19.25
CA GLU A 101 -5.68 17.21 19.53
C GLU A 101 -5.60 18.10 18.29
N LYS A 102 -5.82 19.41 18.46
CA LYS A 102 -5.57 20.40 17.42
C LYS A 102 -4.21 21.03 17.65
N LEU A 103 -3.32 20.88 16.68
CA LEU A 103 -1.96 21.41 16.70
C LEU A 103 -1.78 22.37 15.52
N ASP A 104 -0.86 23.31 15.64
CA ASP A 104 -0.38 24.06 14.48
C ASP A 104 0.57 23.19 13.62
N VAL A 105 0.81 23.63 12.38
CA VAL A 105 1.62 22.86 11.41
C VAL A 105 3.05 22.64 11.91
N GLU A 106 3.63 23.62 12.61
CA GLU A 106 5.00 23.51 13.13
C GLU A 106 5.10 22.39 14.18
N GLU A 107 4.12 22.32 15.08
CA GLU A 107 4.02 21.30 16.10
C GLU A 107 3.69 19.91 15.52
N GLU A 108 2.83 19.84 14.49
CA GLU A 108 2.57 18.59 13.76
C GLU A 108 3.85 18.03 13.13
N VAL A 109 4.63 18.88 12.46
CA VAL A 109 5.90 18.49 11.83
C VAL A 109 6.90 18.03 12.90
N ARG A 110 7.06 18.81 13.97
CA ARG A 110 7.97 18.48 15.08
C ARG A 110 7.66 17.11 15.69
N ARG A 111 6.38 16.81 15.95
CA ARG A 111 5.98 15.51 16.53
C ARG A 111 6.10 14.36 15.54
N TRP A 112 5.80 14.59 14.26
CA TRP A 112 5.97 13.59 13.21
C TRP A 112 7.43 13.16 13.05
N ASP A 113 8.35 14.13 12.97
CA ASP A 113 9.77 13.86 12.79
C ASP A 113 10.38 13.17 14.02
N LYS A 114 10.05 13.63 15.23
CA LYS A 114 10.45 12.95 16.47
C LYS A 114 10.00 11.49 16.50
N THR A 115 8.77 11.21 16.05
CA THR A 115 8.27 9.82 16.01
C THR A 115 9.01 8.97 14.98
N LYS A 116 9.36 9.54 13.83
CA LYS A 116 10.17 8.85 12.81
C LYS A 116 11.59 8.54 13.30
N GLU A 117 12.20 9.42 14.10
CA GLU A 117 13.52 9.19 14.69
C GLU A 117 13.49 8.00 15.65
N ILE A 118 12.54 7.99 16.58
CA ILE A 118 12.33 6.88 17.53
C ILE A 118 12.08 5.54 16.80
N GLU A 119 11.36 5.54 15.67
CA GLU A 119 11.17 4.33 14.85
C GLU A 119 12.45 3.83 14.19
N LYS A 120 13.38 4.73 13.82
CA LYS A 120 14.67 4.35 13.25
C LYS A 120 15.58 3.76 14.33
N GLU A 121 15.57 4.33 15.52
CA GLU A 121 16.39 3.88 16.66
C GLU A 121 15.92 2.51 17.21
N ASN A 122 14.61 2.28 17.27
CA ASN A 122 14.05 1.00 17.74
C ASN A 122 14.16 -0.15 16.73
N LYS A 123 14.54 0.12 15.47
CA LYS A 123 14.94 -0.91 14.53
C LYS A 123 16.39 -1.31 14.80
N VAL A 124 16.62 -2.07 15.88
CA VAL A 124 17.78 -2.96 15.93
C VAL A 124 17.56 -3.97 14.80
N ILE A 125 18.50 -3.99 13.86
CA ILE A 125 18.55 -4.84 12.67
C ILE A 125 18.34 -6.31 13.04
#